data_AF-A0A372GKZ2-F1
#
_entry.id   AF-A0A372GKZ2-F1
#
_cell.length_a   1.000
_cell.length_b   1.000
_cell.length_c   1.000
_cell.angle_alpha   90.00
_cell.angle_beta   90.00
_cell.angle_gamma   90.00
#
_symmetry.space_group_name_H-M   'P 1'
#
loop_
_entity.id
_entity.type
_entity.pdbx_description
1 polymer ?
#
loop_
_entity_poly.entity_id
_entity_poly.type
_entity_poly.pdbx_seq_one_letter_code
_entity_poly.pdbx_strand_id
1 'polypeptide(L)'
;MPVLRRGAASPQGSTATVVHAAASPYGSRRLVIETDGDVTAAYLKDARDSVVGAVWVANHRKAPADFDQPRLDAGRAPLLPESHVRHPAGREALDPASLEVVWFEEGDGVAVLDAGDLLFVIPGWSDMGRGIPGYARDATRQSPFAFPLEEEIEDFGPRIDRAREHWKMCRADGSWAEFQQSVLGHLLQRLGPGGHYWHDVGRQLGSGRTGVAPTVGVSERPARGGREFTVLSTVGMCRQRMPTVELYEDDVTPYGRIELAVASTLPSQRAGSIFPWLAQYPWRSVTWFAPGDVVKWYHEARTFPLRSGESAWEGVLLLDDPSRLAGPESPELTGLTLNGDPVRWLWLVPITGEEHRLAKNEGSDALIRRLAQQGRSWVVS
;
A
#
# COMPACT_ATOMS: atom_id res chain seq x y z
N MET A 1 25.14 -15.60 -1.46
CA MET A 1 24.26 -16.16 -0.42
C MET A 1 23.07 -16.80 -1.11
N PRO A 2 22.79 -18.10 -0.90
CA PRO A 2 21.57 -18.73 -1.40
C PRO A 2 20.36 -18.12 -0.67
N VAL A 3 19.30 -17.78 -1.41
CA VAL A 3 18.06 -17.20 -0.87
C VAL A 3 16.87 -18.03 -1.36
N LEU A 4 15.78 -18.09 -0.58
CA LEU A 4 14.51 -18.69 -1.03
C LEU A 4 14.08 -18.02 -2.35
N ARG A 5 13.62 -18.86 -3.30
CA ARG A 5 13.28 -18.58 -4.72
C ARG A 5 13.15 -17.08 -5.11
N ARG A 6 13.93 -16.65 -6.10
CA ARG A 6 13.84 -15.33 -6.77
C ARG A 6 13.33 -15.50 -8.21
N GLY A 7 12.42 -14.62 -8.67
CA GLY A 7 12.02 -14.52 -10.09
C GLY A 7 10.64 -15.08 -10.45
N ALA A 8 10.29 -15.03 -11.74
CA ALA A 8 9.00 -15.45 -12.29
C ALA A 8 8.78 -16.97 -12.17
N ALA A 9 7.49 -17.36 -12.21
CA ALA A 9 6.96 -18.70 -11.94
C ALA A 9 7.82 -19.89 -12.42
N SER A 10 7.78 -20.93 -11.58
CA SER A 10 8.44 -22.24 -11.59
C SER A 10 9.01 -22.75 -12.92
N PRO A 11 10.21 -23.36 -12.93
CA PRO A 11 10.51 -24.39 -13.92
C PRO A 11 9.43 -25.48 -13.78
N GLN A 12 8.92 -25.97 -14.90
CA GLN A 12 8.10 -27.18 -14.95
C GLN A 12 8.83 -28.30 -14.18
N GLY A 13 8.33 -28.68 -13.00
CA GLY A 13 8.94 -29.74 -12.17
C GLY A 13 8.83 -29.62 -10.65
N SER A 14 8.27 -28.53 -10.09
CA SER A 14 8.08 -28.43 -8.63
C SER A 14 6.99 -29.40 -8.12
N THR A 15 7.37 -30.40 -7.32
CA THR A 15 6.46 -31.34 -6.62
C THR A 15 5.74 -30.71 -5.42
N ALA A 16 5.87 -29.40 -5.21
CA ALA A 16 5.27 -28.70 -4.08
C ALA A 16 3.74 -28.56 -4.25
N THR A 17 3.01 -28.85 -3.18
CA THR A 17 1.56 -28.72 -3.06
C THR A 17 1.23 -27.42 -2.32
N VAL A 18 0.25 -26.67 -2.82
CA VAL A 18 -0.25 -25.47 -2.14
C VAL A 18 -1.11 -25.89 -0.95
N VAL A 19 -0.69 -25.50 0.25
CA VAL A 19 -1.42 -25.69 1.51
C VAL A 19 -2.51 -24.62 1.66
N HIS A 20 -2.16 -23.37 1.38
CA HIS A 20 -3.09 -22.25 1.45
C HIS A 20 -2.65 -21.12 0.51
N ALA A 21 -3.61 -20.34 0.00
CA ALA A 21 -3.32 -19.14 -0.76
C ALA A 21 -4.37 -18.06 -0.50
N ALA A 22 -3.92 -16.82 -0.34
CA ALA A 22 -4.78 -15.68 -0.09
C ALA A 22 -4.28 -14.45 -0.86
N ALA A 23 -5.19 -13.69 -1.46
CA ALA A 23 -4.86 -12.40 -2.06
C ALA A 23 -4.96 -11.30 -1.00
N SER A 24 -4.10 -10.28 -1.12
CA SER A 24 -4.23 -9.04 -0.36
C SER A 24 -5.56 -8.35 -0.67
N PRO A 25 -6.11 -7.55 0.27
CA PRO A 25 -7.33 -6.79 0.07
C PRO A 25 -7.31 -5.85 -1.15
N TYR A 26 -6.12 -5.48 -1.60
CA TYR A 26 -5.88 -4.58 -2.74
C TYR A 26 -5.51 -5.32 -4.04
N GLY A 27 -5.35 -6.64 -3.99
CA GLY A 27 -4.98 -7.47 -5.13
C GLY A 27 -3.56 -7.27 -5.66
N SER A 28 -2.72 -6.49 -4.98
CA SER A 28 -1.33 -6.20 -5.38
C SER A 28 -0.33 -7.26 -4.89
N ARG A 29 -0.66 -7.93 -3.78
CA ARG A 29 0.09 -9.06 -3.22
C ARG A 29 -0.74 -10.33 -3.12
N ARG A 30 -0.06 -11.47 -3.11
CA ARG A 30 -0.63 -12.79 -2.87
C ARG A 30 0.28 -13.63 -1.98
N LEU A 31 -0.28 -14.14 -0.89
CA LEU A 31 0.36 -15.15 -0.05
C LEU A 31 0.16 -16.53 -0.67
N VAL A 32 1.22 -17.33 -0.69
CA VAL A 32 1.20 -18.76 -1.02
C VAL A 32 1.97 -19.52 0.04
N ILE A 33 1.31 -20.47 0.69
CA ILE A 33 1.94 -21.44 1.59
C ILE A 33 1.99 -22.75 0.82
N GLU A 34 3.19 -23.31 0.65
CA GLU A 34 3.39 -24.58 -0.05
C GLU A 34 4.27 -25.52 0.75
N THR A 35 4.07 -26.82 0.52
CA THR A 35 4.87 -27.89 1.09
C THR A 35 5.32 -28.85 0.00
N ASP A 36 6.54 -29.36 0.09
CA ASP A 36 7.00 -30.47 -0.76
C ASP A 36 7.00 -31.82 -0.03
N GLY A 37 6.34 -31.88 1.14
CA GLY A 37 6.30 -33.04 2.02
C GLY A 37 7.43 -33.07 3.05
N ASP A 38 8.58 -32.45 2.76
CA ASP A 38 9.71 -32.35 3.69
C ASP A 38 9.74 -31.01 4.43
N VAL A 39 9.31 -29.93 3.77
CA VAL A 39 9.37 -28.55 4.28
C VAL A 39 8.09 -27.81 3.92
N THR A 40 7.59 -26.97 4.83
CA THR A 40 6.64 -25.91 4.48
C THR A 40 7.36 -24.56 4.43
N ALA A 41 7.09 -23.81 3.36
CA ALA A 41 7.55 -22.44 3.18
C ALA A 41 6.41 -21.56 2.70
N ALA A 42 6.47 -20.29 3.04
CA ALA A 42 5.52 -19.28 2.60
C ALA A 42 6.20 -18.22 1.74
N TYR A 43 5.47 -17.74 0.74
CA TYR A 43 5.93 -16.77 -0.23
C TYR A 43 4.90 -15.67 -0.38
N LEU A 44 5.36 -14.44 -0.29
CA LEU A 44 4.62 -13.26 -0.69
C LEU A 44 4.99 -12.92 -2.12
N LYS A 45 4.00 -12.92 -3.00
CA LYS A 45 4.16 -12.68 -4.44
C LYS A 45 3.51 -11.38 -4.87
N ASP A 46 4.08 -10.74 -5.88
CA ASP A 46 3.48 -9.58 -6.54
C ASP A 46 2.46 -9.98 -7.63
N ALA A 47 1.85 -8.99 -8.28
CA ALA A 47 0.89 -9.20 -9.36
C ALA A 47 1.48 -9.90 -10.61
N ARG A 48 2.81 -9.99 -10.74
CA ARG A 48 3.53 -10.70 -11.82
C ARG A 48 4.01 -12.08 -11.37
N ASP A 49 3.52 -12.57 -10.24
CA ASP A 49 3.91 -13.82 -9.60
C ASP A 49 5.38 -13.89 -9.15
N SER A 50 6.07 -12.76 -9.08
CA SER A 50 7.44 -12.69 -8.56
C SER A 50 7.42 -12.72 -7.04
N VAL A 51 8.28 -13.55 -6.45
CA VAL A 51 8.47 -13.60 -4.99
C VAL A 51 9.16 -12.32 -4.53
N VAL A 52 8.50 -11.59 -3.63
CA VAL A 52 9.01 -10.36 -3.02
C VAL A 52 9.38 -10.54 -1.54
N GLY A 53 8.77 -11.51 -0.87
CA GLY A 53 9.13 -11.93 0.48
C GLY A 53 8.94 -13.44 0.62
N ALA A 54 9.72 -14.06 1.50
CA ALA A 54 9.59 -15.48 1.79
C ALA A 54 9.98 -15.78 3.24
N VAL A 55 9.47 -16.88 3.76
CA VAL A 55 9.82 -17.38 5.08
C VAL A 55 9.72 -18.90 5.13
N TRP A 56 10.73 -19.54 5.73
CA TRP A 56 10.65 -20.94 6.13
C TRP A 56 9.67 -21.07 7.30
N VAL A 57 8.79 -22.06 7.26
CA VAL A 57 7.76 -22.24 8.31
C VAL A 57 8.06 -23.46 9.18
N ALA A 58 8.35 -24.60 8.55
CA ALA A 58 8.55 -25.86 9.28
C ALA A 58 9.34 -26.89 8.48
N ASN A 59 10.07 -27.75 9.20
CA ASN A 59 10.54 -29.04 8.71
C ASN A 59 9.52 -30.13 9.10
N HIS A 60 9.25 -31.07 8.20
CA HIS A 60 8.37 -32.23 8.41
C HIS A 60 9.12 -33.56 8.51
N ARG A 61 10.45 -33.48 8.49
CA ARG A 61 11.37 -34.59 8.71
C ARG A 61 12.49 -34.14 9.62
N LYS A 62 13.33 -35.10 10.03
CA LYS A 62 14.52 -34.83 10.82
C LYS A 62 15.37 -33.73 10.16
N ALA A 63 15.65 -32.69 10.93
CA ALA A 63 16.49 -31.58 10.54
C ALA A 63 17.93 -32.07 10.32
N PRO A 64 18.62 -31.60 9.28
CA PRO A 64 20.02 -31.94 9.04
C PRO A 64 20.94 -31.23 10.04
N ALA A 65 22.19 -31.67 10.15
CA ALA A 65 23.20 -30.99 10.96
C ALA A 65 23.60 -29.62 10.37
N ASP A 66 23.62 -29.53 9.03
CA ASP A 66 23.99 -28.35 8.25
C ASP A 66 23.01 -28.14 7.07
N PHE A 67 23.11 -27.00 6.38
CA PHE A 67 22.29 -26.74 5.20
C PHE A 67 22.53 -27.77 4.09
N ASP A 68 21.45 -28.31 3.53
CA ASP A 68 21.47 -29.21 2.39
C ASP A 68 21.75 -28.41 1.10
N GLN A 69 23.03 -28.25 0.76
CA GLN A 69 23.46 -27.51 -0.42
C GLN A 69 22.88 -28.08 -1.73
N PRO A 70 22.89 -29.41 -1.98
CA PRO A 70 22.22 -29.97 -3.16
C PRO A 70 20.73 -29.59 -3.27
N ARG A 71 20.01 -29.52 -2.14
CA ARG A 71 18.60 -29.08 -2.13
C ARG A 71 18.45 -27.61 -2.49
N LEU A 72 19.33 -26.76 -2.00
CA LEU A 72 19.38 -25.34 -2.35
C LEU A 72 19.72 -25.11 -3.83
N ASP A 73 20.72 -25.82 -4.35
CA ASP A 73 21.14 -25.75 -5.75
C ASP A 73 20.03 -26.20 -6.72
N ALA A 74 19.17 -27.11 -6.26
CA ALA A 74 17.97 -27.55 -6.97
C ALA A 74 16.77 -26.56 -6.86
N GLY A 75 16.92 -25.44 -6.16
CA GLY A 75 15.86 -24.43 -6.01
C GLY A 75 14.67 -24.86 -5.15
N ARG A 76 14.86 -25.85 -4.28
CA ARG A 76 13.85 -26.32 -3.31
C ARG A 76 13.92 -25.52 -2.01
N ALA A 77 12.79 -25.42 -1.31
CA ALA A 77 12.75 -24.76 0.00
C ALA A 77 13.69 -25.50 0.98
N PRO A 78 14.57 -24.82 1.72
CA PRO A 78 15.58 -25.48 2.55
C PRO A 78 14.97 -26.17 3.78
N LEU A 79 15.55 -27.30 4.16
CA LEU A 79 15.44 -27.77 5.54
C LEU A 79 16.36 -26.91 6.41
N LEU A 80 15.83 -26.32 7.47
CA LEU A 80 16.68 -25.63 8.44
C LEU A 80 17.43 -26.64 9.32
N PRO A 81 18.70 -26.39 9.69
CA PRO A 81 19.47 -27.30 10.53
C PRO A 81 18.91 -27.49 11.94
N GLU A 82 19.29 -28.58 12.63
CA GLU A 82 18.88 -28.88 14.01
C GLU A 82 19.12 -27.70 14.97
N SER A 83 20.17 -26.91 14.73
CA SER A 83 20.53 -25.73 15.52
C SER A 83 19.63 -24.50 15.32
N HIS A 84 18.77 -24.50 14.30
CA HIS A 84 17.94 -23.36 13.90
C HIS A 84 16.43 -23.62 14.04
N VAL A 85 16.02 -24.82 14.46
CA VAL A 85 14.61 -25.21 14.54
C VAL A 85 14.19 -25.60 15.96
N ARG A 86 12.93 -25.32 16.29
CA ARG A 86 12.31 -25.73 17.55
C ARG A 86 11.99 -27.23 17.60
N HIS A 87 11.77 -27.85 16.43
CA HIS A 87 11.39 -29.26 16.29
C HIS A 87 12.41 -30.04 15.43
N PRO A 88 13.54 -30.49 15.99
CA PRO A 88 14.60 -31.19 15.24
C PRO A 88 14.14 -32.52 14.60
N ALA A 89 13.15 -33.20 15.16
CA ALA A 89 12.56 -34.40 14.57
C ALA A 89 11.63 -34.10 13.38
N GLY A 90 11.31 -32.83 13.13
CA GLY A 90 10.21 -32.40 12.28
C GLY A 90 8.88 -32.32 13.04
N ARG A 91 7.91 -31.62 12.46
CA ARG A 91 6.52 -31.57 12.94
C ARG A 91 5.56 -32.07 11.87
N GLU A 92 4.34 -32.39 12.26
CA GLU A 92 3.28 -32.73 11.32
C GLU A 92 3.01 -31.59 10.32
N ALA A 93 2.45 -31.96 9.16
CA ALA A 93 2.03 -31.01 8.15
C ALA A 93 0.99 -30.04 8.73
N LEU A 94 0.99 -28.79 8.23
CA LEU A 94 -0.01 -27.81 8.64
C LEU A 94 -1.41 -28.26 8.21
N ASP A 95 -2.39 -28.08 9.08
CA ASP A 95 -3.80 -28.23 8.73
C ASP A 95 -4.29 -26.93 8.04
N PRO A 96 -4.67 -26.94 6.76
CA PRO A 96 -5.18 -25.75 6.09
C PRO A 96 -6.41 -25.14 6.77
N ALA A 97 -7.20 -25.93 7.51
CA ALA A 97 -8.41 -25.47 8.18
C ALA A 97 -8.13 -24.69 9.49
N SER A 98 -6.94 -24.85 10.09
CA SER A 98 -6.54 -24.10 11.28
C SER A 98 -5.90 -22.74 10.97
N LEU A 99 -5.59 -22.47 9.69
CA LEU A 99 -4.85 -21.29 9.27
C LEU A 99 -5.75 -20.05 9.14
N GLU A 100 -5.36 -18.97 9.82
CA GLU A 100 -5.95 -17.64 9.66
C GLU A 100 -4.94 -16.70 9.02
N VAL A 101 -5.32 -16.05 7.92
CA VAL A 101 -4.49 -15.05 7.23
C VAL A 101 -4.94 -13.66 7.63
N VAL A 102 -4.01 -12.87 8.18
CA VAL A 102 -4.22 -11.47 8.55
C VAL A 102 -3.29 -10.59 7.73
N TRP A 103 -3.85 -9.83 6.81
CA TRP A 103 -3.11 -8.79 6.09
C TRP A 103 -2.94 -7.57 6.97
N PHE A 104 -1.76 -6.95 6.97
CA PHE A 104 -1.61 -5.63 7.57
C PHE A 104 -2.47 -4.58 6.86
N GLU A 105 -2.73 -3.48 7.55
CA GLU A 105 -3.60 -2.41 7.03
C GLU A 105 -3.05 -1.82 5.73
N GLU A 106 -1.73 -1.79 5.57
CA GLU A 106 -1.04 -1.36 4.35
C GLU A 106 -1.21 -2.36 3.18
N GLY A 107 -1.56 -3.60 3.48
CA GLY A 107 -1.82 -4.70 2.54
C GLY A 107 -0.59 -5.22 1.78
N ASP A 108 0.61 -4.77 2.16
CA ASP A 108 1.90 -5.19 1.63
C ASP A 108 2.66 -6.17 2.54
N GLY A 109 2.23 -6.33 3.80
CA GLY A 109 2.68 -7.37 4.74
C GLY A 109 1.55 -8.28 5.22
N VAL A 110 1.91 -9.48 5.69
CA VAL A 110 0.95 -10.52 6.10
C VAL A 110 1.44 -11.33 7.29
N ALA A 111 0.53 -11.63 8.20
CA ALA A 111 0.70 -12.58 9.29
C ALA A 111 -0.21 -13.79 9.09
N VAL A 112 0.25 -14.97 9.55
CA VAL A 112 -0.55 -16.20 9.54
C VAL A 112 -0.55 -16.79 10.93
N LEU A 113 -1.72 -17.14 11.41
CA LEU A 113 -1.93 -17.82 12.69
C LEU A 113 -2.35 -19.28 12.43
N ASP A 114 -1.97 -20.16 13.33
CA ASP A 114 -2.33 -21.58 13.35
C ASP A 114 -3.10 -21.85 14.65
N ALA A 115 -4.39 -22.15 14.55
CA ALA A 115 -5.30 -22.32 15.69
C ALA A 115 -5.32 -21.11 16.66
N GLY A 116 -5.11 -19.91 16.14
CA GLY A 116 -5.09 -18.66 16.92
C GLY A 116 -3.73 -18.23 17.44
N ASP A 117 -2.69 -19.06 17.30
CA ASP A 117 -1.31 -18.71 17.67
C ASP A 117 -0.53 -18.23 16.45
N LEU A 118 0.25 -17.17 16.60
CA LEU A 118 1.04 -16.61 15.50
C LEU A 118 2.08 -17.62 14.99
N LEU A 119 1.97 -18.01 13.72
CA LEU A 119 2.84 -18.99 13.07
C LEU A 119 4.00 -18.32 12.35
N PHE A 120 3.73 -17.33 11.50
CA PHE A 120 4.76 -16.56 10.81
C PHE A 120 4.26 -15.18 10.38
N VAL A 121 5.21 -14.29 10.10
CA VAL A 121 4.96 -12.94 9.54
C VAL A 121 5.91 -12.71 8.36
N ILE A 122 5.38 -12.23 7.25
CA ILE A 122 6.15 -11.65 6.14
C ILE A 122 5.83 -10.14 6.11
N PRO A 123 6.63 -9.29 6.76
CA PRO A 123 6.39 -7.84 6.78
C PRO A 123 6.61 -7.21 5.39
N GLY A 124 6.03 -6.03 5.16
CA GLY A 124 6.11 -5.31 3.88
C GLY A 124 7.53 -4.90 3.49
N TRP A 125 8.43 -4.83 4.47
CA TRP A 125 9.85 -4.54 4.29
C TRP A 125 10.73 -5.78 4.00
N SER A 126 10.16 -6.99 4.00
CA SER A 126 10.91 -8.21 3.68
C SER A 126 11.59 -8.07 2.31
N ASP A 127 12.86 -8.43 2.22
CA ASP A 127 13.65 -8.31 0.99
C ASP A 127 14.61 -9.50 0.88
N MET A 128 14.19 -10.51 0.13
CA MET A 128 15.02 -11.69 -0.14
C MET A 128 16.31 -11.34 -0.90
N GLY A 129 16.32 -10.26 -1.68
CA GLY A 129 17.52 -9.78 -2.38
C GLY A 129 18.58 -9.20 -1.43
N ARG A 130 18.15 -8.70 -0.27
CA ARG A 130 19.03 -8.22 0.82
C ARG A 130 19.26 -9.24 1.92
N GLY A 131 18.69 -10.45 1.79
CA GLY A 131 18.80 -11.51 2.79
C GLY A 131 17.93 -11.25 4.03
N ILE A 132 16.81 -10.56 3.85
CA ILE A 132 15.85 -10.21 4.90
C ILE A 132 14.58 -11.07 4.68
N PRO A 133 14.49 -12.26 5.27
CA PRO A 133 13.30 -13.11 5.21
C PRO A 133 12.21 -12.61 6.17
N GLY A 134 11.08 -13.31 6.18
CA GLY A 134 10.09 -13.16 7.26
C GLY A 134 10.50 -13.85 8.57
N TYR A 135 9.60 -13.77 9.54
CA TYR A 135 9.73 -14.33 10.89
C TYR A 135 8.87 -15.57 11.06
N ALA A 136 9.40 -16.61 11.72
CA ALA A 136 8.68 -17.86 11.97
C ALA A 136 8.77 -18.29 13.44
N ARG A 137 7.65 -18.79 13.98
CA ARG A 137 7.52 -19.30 15.35
C ARG A 137 8.51 -20.41 15.68
N ASP A 138 8.73 -21.29 14.71
CA ASP A 138 9.51 -22.52 14.92
C ASP A 138 11.00 -22.32 14.56
N ALA A 139 11.41 -21.11 14.17
CA ALA A 139 12.82 -20.75 14.00
C ALA A 139 13.41 -20.28 15.34
N THR A 140 14.59 -20.80 15.69
CA THR A 140 15.26 -20.50 16.97
C THR A 140 16.51 -19.66 16.82
N ARG A 141 17.01 -19.47 15.58
CA ARG A 141 18.13 -18.59 15.24
C ARG A 141 17.90 -17.94 13.89
N GLN A 142 18.47 -16.75 13.70
CA GLN A 142 18.44 -16.08 12.40
C GLN A 142 19.14 -16.92 11.32
N SER A 143 18.52 -16.97 10.16
CA SER A 143 19.07 -17.59 8.96
C SER A 143 18.65 -16.78 7.72
N PRO A 144 19.25 -17.02 6.54
CA PRO A 144 18.79 -16.40 5.29
C PRO A 144 17.34 -16.73 4.88
N PHE A 145 16.66 -17.61 5.62
CA PHE A 145 15.36 -18.18 5.23
C PHE A 145 14.24 -17.90 6.24
N ALA A 146 14.59 -17.64 7.50
CA ALA A 146 13.66 -17.22 8.53
C ALA A 146 14.42 -16.57 9.69
N PHE A 147 13.79 -15.56 10.28
CA PHE A 147 14.17 -15.02 11.58
C PHE A 147 13.28 -15.58 12.70
N PRO A 148 13.77 -15.71 13.95
CA PRO A 148 12.95 -16.14 15.08
C PRO A 148 11.84 -15.13 15.35
N LEU A 149 10.60 -15.61 15.42
CA LEU A 149 9.45 -14.75 15.74
C LEU A 149 9.36 -14.41 17.24
N GLU A 150 9.88 -15.28 18.11
CA GLU A 150 9.75 -15.15 19.57
C GLU A 150 10.30 -13.81 20.10
N GLU A 151 11.37 -13.30 19.50
CA GLU A 151 12.02 -12.04 19.89
C GLU A 151 11.22 -10.80 19.45
N GLU A 152 10.29 -10.94 18.50
CA GLU A 152 9.60 -9.83 17.82
C GLU A 152 8.08 -9.86 18.05
N ILE A 153 7.60 -10.79 18.87
CA ILE A 153 6.15 -11.00 19.09
C ILE A 153 5.49 -9.79 19.76
N GLU A 154 6.23 -9.08 20.62
CA GLU A 154 5.76 -7.87 21.30
C GLU A 154 5.53 -6.72 20.33
N ASP A 155 6.29 -6.66 19.23
CA ASP A 155 6.15 -5.63 18.19
C ASP A 155 5.08 -6.01 17.17
N PHE A 156 5.02 -7.29 16.76
CA PHE A 156 4.04 -7.75 15.77
C PHE A 156 2.64 -7.94 16.33
N GLY A 157 2.50 -8.39 17.59
CA GLY A 157 1.21 -8.71 18.21
C GLY A 157 0.19 -7.56 18.10
N PRO A 158 0.50 -6.36 18.63
CA PRO A 158 -0.39 -5.20 18.55
C PRO A 158 -0.74 -4.80 17.10
N ARG A 159 0.21 -4.92 16.17
CA ARG A 159 -0.02 -4.61 14.75
C ARG A 159 -0.99 -5.60 14.11
N ILE A 160 -0.88 -6.88 14.42
CA ILE A 160 -1.77 -7.93 13.94
C ILE A 160 -3.18 -7.73 14.47
N ASP A 161 -3.33 -7.48 15.77
CA ASP A 161 -4.63 -7.25 16.39
C ASP A 161 -5.34 -6.03 15.79
N ARG A 162 -4.62 -4.92 15.65
CA ARG A 162 -5.11 -3.72 14.98
C ARG A 162 -5.56 -4.03 13.55
N ALA A 163 -4.80 -4.83 12.81
CA ALA A 163 -5.17 -5.21 11.44
C ALA A 163 -6.43 -6.09 11.41
N ARG A 164 -6.58 -7.06 12.33
CA ARG A 164 -7.80 -7.88 12.46
C ARG A 164 -9.03 -7.01 12.74
N GLU A 165 -8.93 -6.10 13.70
CA GLU A 165 -10.00 -5.16 14.05
C GLU A 165 -10.36 -4.25 12.88
N HIS A 166 -9.35 -3.70 12.20
CA HIS A 166 -9.53 -2.85 11.03
C HIS A 166 -10.31 -3.55 9.92
N TRP A 167 -9.90 -4.76 9.55
CA TRP A 167 -10.57 -5.52 8.49
C TRP A 167 -11.96 -6.00 8.89
N LYS A 168 -12.17 -6.33 10.17
CA LYS A 168 -13.50 -6.63 10.71
C LYS A 168 -14.42 -5.41 10.58
N MET A 169 -13.95 -4.23 10.97
CA MET A 169 -14.70 -2.98 10.85
C MET A 169 -14.96 -2.60 9.38
N CYS A 170 -13.98 -2.78 8.49
CA CYS A 170 -14.16 -2.54 7.06
C CYS A 170 -15.19 -3.46 6.39
N ARG A 171 -15.39 -4.67 6.91
CA ARG A 171 -16.37 -5.63 6.39
C ARG A 171 -17.75 -5.50 7.03
N ALA A 172 -17.88 -4.74 8.13
CA ALA A 172 -19.16 -4.56 8.79
C ALA A 172 -20.15 -3.79 7.89
N ASP A 173 -21.42 -4.23 7.91
CA ASP A 173 -22.51 -3.58 7.19
C ASP A 173 -22.65 -2.12 7.64
N GLY A 174 -22.89 -1.21 6.70
CA GLY A 174 -23.04 0.22 6.99
C GLY A 174 -21.74 0.98 7.29
N SER A 175 -20.62 0.29 7.55
CA SER A 175 -19.34 0.93 7.92
C SER A 175 -18.82 1.92 6.87
N TRP A 176 -19.14 1.72 5.59
CA TRP A 176 -18.86 2.70 4.53
C TRP A 176 -19.68 3.97 4.65
N ALA A 177 -20.98 3.85 4.89
CA ALA A 177 -21.86 5.00 5.01
C ALA A 177 -21.47 5.86 6.23
N GLU A 178 -21.16 5.24 7.36
CA GLU A 178 -20.71 5.94 8.58
C GLU A 178 -19.38 6.67 8.36
N PHE A 179 -18.39 5.99 7.78
CA PHE A 179 -17.11 6.59 7.43
C PHE A 179 -17.29 7.78 6.46
N GLN A 180 -18.08 7.57 5.40
CA GLN A 180 -18.35 8.59 4.40
C GLN A 180 -19.02 9.82 5.05
N GLN A 181 -19.99 9.62 5.94
CA GLN A 181 -20.67 10.70 6.65
C GLN A 181 -19.69 11.52 7.50
N SER A 182 -18.74 10.87 8.19
CA SER A 182 -17.70 11.55 8.96
C SER A 182 -16.83 12.47 8.09
N VAL A 183 -16.29 11.95 6.98
CA VAL A 183 -15.46 12.75 6.06
C VAL A 183 -16.26 13.87 5.40
N LEU A 184 -17.50 13.60 4.96
CA LEU A 184 -18.34 14.62 4.36
C LEU A 184 -18.78 15.70 5.36
N GLY A 185 -18.93 15.35 6.64
CA GLY A 185 -19.18 16.28 7.74
C GLY A 185 -18.00 17.21 7.99
N HIS A 186 -16.78 16.67 8.01
CA HIS A 186 -15.56 17.48 8.07
C HIS A 186 -15.48 18.46 6.90
N LEU A 187 -15.67 17.98 5.68
CA LEU A 187 -15.66 18.82 4.48
C LEU A 187 -16.79 19.86 4.47
N LEU A 188 -17.96 19.55 5.04
CA LEU A 188 -19.05 20.52 5.21
C LEU A 188 -18.62 21.68 6.13
N GLN A 189 -17.96 21.38 7.24
CA GLN A 189 -17.48 22.40 8.18
C GLN A 189 -16.38 23.27 7.58
N ARG A 190 -15.47 22.68 6.80
CA ARG A 190 -14.32 23.40 6.21
C ARG A 190 -14.64 24.13 4.91
N LEU A 191 -15.49 23.55 4.06
CA LEU A 191 -15.70 24.00 2.67
C LEU A 191 -17.14 24.34 2.32
N GLY A 192 -18.09 24.10 3.22
CA GLY A 192 -19.51 24.31 3.01
C GLY A 192 -20.24 23.16 2.29
N PRO A 193 -21.52 23.37 1.94
CA PRO A 193 -22.37 22.34 1.34
C PRO A 193 -21.77 21.72 0.07
N GLY A 194 -22.00 20.41 -0.10
CA GLY A 194 -21.50 19.64 -1.24
C GLY A 194 -22.33 19.84 -2.51
N GLY A 195 -21.69 19.59 -3.64
CA GLY A 195 -22.32 19.42 -4.96
C GLY A 195 -22.47 17.95 -5.30
N HIS A 196 -21.94 17.54 -6.45
CA HIS A 196 -21.93 16.14 -6.88
C HIS A 196 -21.04 15.25 -5.98
N TYR A 197 -21.40 13.97 -5.95
CA TYR A 197 -20.58 12.92 -5.35
C TYR A 197 -20.50 11.74 -6.31
N TRP A 198 -19.28 11.30 -6.64
CA TRP A 198 -19.03 10.13 -7.46
C TRP A 198 -18.57 8.98 -6.56
N HIS A 199 -19.31 7.87 -6.57
CA HIS A 199 -19.00 6.71 -5.76
C HIS A 199 -18.02 5.77 -6.47
N ASP A 200 -17.04 5.24 -5.73
CA ASP A 200 -16.11 4.18 -6.17
C ASP A 200 -15.42 4.47 -7.53
N VAL A 201 -14.72 5.60 -7.59
CA VAL A 201 -14.00 6.04 -8.80
C VAL A 201 -12.82 5.11 -9.16
N GLY A 202 -12.30 4.37 -8.19
CA GLY A 202 -11.19 3.45 -8.39
C GLY A 202 -11.59 2.18 -9.17
N ARG A 203 -12.82 1.69 -9.00
CA ARG A 203 -13.32 0.49 -9.71
C ARG A 203 -13.23 0.61 -11.24
N GLN A 204 -13.27 1.84 -11.78
CA GLN A 204 -13.24 2.09 -13.22
C GLN A 204 -11.93 1.65 -13.91
N LEU A 205 -10.82 1.50 -13.18
CA LEU A 205 -9.54 1.02 -13.71
C LEU A 205 -9.19 -0.43 -13.28
N GLY A 206 -10.04 -1.06 -12.46
CA GLY A 206 -9.87 -2.45 -12.01
C GLY A 206 -10.45 -3.45 -13.00
N SER A 207 -10.01 -4.71 -12.93
CA SER A 207 -10.43 -5.82 -13.82
C SER A 207 -11.87 -6.32 -13.55
N GLY A 208 -12.79 -5.45 -13.13
CA GLY A 208 -14.17 -5.82 -12.78
C GLY A 208 -14.31 -6.73 -11.54
N ARG A 209 -13.22 -6.95 -10.77
CA ARG A 209 -13.25 -7.77 -9.56
C ARG A 209 -13.99 -7.02 -8.44
N THR A 210 -15.12 -7.58 -8.03
CA THR A 210 -15.91 -7.09 -6.90
C THR A 210 -15.14 -7.29 -5.59
N GLY A 211 -15.18 -6.30 -4.69
CA GLY A 211 -14.65 -6.43 -3.32
C GLY A 211 -13.16 -6.12 -3.12
N VAL A 212 -12.46 -5.56 -4.11
CA VAL A 212 -11.07 -5.11 -3.94
C VAL A 212 -11.07 -3.68 -3.38
N ALA A 213 -10.44 -3.50 -2.22
CA ALA A 213 -10.22 -2.19 -1.61
C ALA A 213 -9.13 -1.41 -2.36
N PRO A 214 -8.94 -0.09 -2.09
CA PRO A 214 -9.87 0.78 -1.38
C PRO A 214 -11.07 1.16 -2.25
N THR A 215 -12.24 1.22 -1.61
CA THR A 215 -13.37 2.00 -2.13
C THR A 215 -13.03 3.48 -1.95
N VAL A 216 -13.05 4.26 -3.03
CA VAL A 216 -12.78 5.70 -2.97
C VAL A 216 -13.86 6.45 -3.72
N GLY A 217 -14.54 7.37 -3.07
CA GLY A 217 -15.41 8.35 -3.71
C GLY A 217 -14.69 9.66 -4.02
N VAL A 218 -15.35 10.51 -4.80
CA VAL A 218 -14.93 11.90 -5.03
C VAL A 218 -16.09 12.81 -4.65
N SER A 219 -15.81 13.81 -3.82
CA SER A 219 -16.78 14.83 -3.44
C SER A 219 -16.49 16.15 -4.13
N GLU A 220 -17.54 16.88 -4.49
CA GLU A 220 -17.46 18.23 -5.00
C GLU A 220 -17.87 19.25 -3.94
N ARG A 221 -17.08 20.33 -3.81
CA ARG A 221 -17.39 21.52 -3.01
C ARG A 221 -17.36 22.74 -3.93
N PRO A 222 -18.53 23.17 -4.44
CA PRO A 222 -18.61 24.25 -5.43
C PRO A 222 -18.04 25.58 -4.93
N ALA A 223 -17.72 26.46 -5.89
CA ALA A 223 -17.43 27.87 -5.65
C ALA A 223 -18.57 28.53 -4.84
N ARG A 224 -18.24 29.13 -3.70
CA ARG A 224 -19.21 29.74 -2.78
C ARG A 224 -18.53 30.63 -1.75
N GLY A 225 -19.25 31.63 -1.23
CA GLY A 225 -18.84 32.39 -0.04
C GLY A 225 -17.55 33.20 -0.28
N GLY A 226 -17.38 33.75 -1.49
CA GLY A 226 -16.17 34.46 -1.91
C GLY A 226 -15.10 33.55 -2.53
N ARG A 227 -15.20 32.23 -2.40
CA ARG A 227 -14.33 31.28 -3.10
C ARG A 227 -14.78 31.12 -4.56
N GLU A 228 -13.92 31.46 -5.51
CA GLU A 228 -14.21 31.45 -6.96
C GLU A 228 -13.88 30.12 -7.67
N PHE A 229 -13.45 29.10 -6.92
CA PHE A 229 -13.07 27.79 -7.46
C PHE A 229 -13.83 26.66 -6.74
N THR A 230 -13.95 25.54 -7.43
CA THR A 230 -14.46 24.30 -6.87
C THR A 230 -13.31 23.51 -6.25
N VAL A 231 -13.53 22.88 -5.09
CA VAL A 231 -12.63 21.86 -4.56
C VAL A 231 -13.23 20.50 -4.83
N LEU A 232 -12.48 19.66 -5.54
CA LEU A 232 -12.77 18.23 -5.65
C LEU A 232 -11.81 17.48 -4.75
N SER A 233 -12.30 16.47 -4.04
CA SER A 233 -11.44 15.70 -3.15
C SER A 233 -11.85 14.24 -3.06
N THR A 234 -10.90 13.36 -2.81
CA THR A 234 -11.22 11.96 -2.50
C THR A 234 -11.91 11.85 -1.15
N VAL A 235 -12.68 10.78 -1.00
CA VAL A 235 -13.27 10.30 0.24
C VAL A 235 -13.05 8.80 0.29
N GLY A 236 -12.19 8.33 1.18
CA GLY A 236 -11.93 6.90 1.38
C GLY A 236 -10.49 6.47 1.20
N MET A 237 -9.59 7.32 0.69
CA MET A 237 -8.17 6.96 0.65
C MET A 237 -7.62 6.81 2.07
N CYS A 238 -8.01 7.71 2.97
CA CYS A 238 -7.51 7.70 4.34
C CYS A 238 -8.04 6.53 5.17
N ARG A 239 -9.07 5.84 4.66
CA ARG A 239 -9.60 4.62 5.29
C ARG A 239 -8.57 3.50 5.31
N GLN A 240 -7.55 3.54 4.48
CA GLN A 240 -6.47 2.58 4.46
C GLN A 240 -5.16 3.27 4.81
N ARG A 241 -4.21 2.51 5.35
CA ARG A 241 -2.85 3.01 5.53
C ARG A 241 -2.06 2.92 4.23
N MET A 242 -1.16 3.88 4.04
CA MET A 242 -0.28 3.95 2.89
C MET A 242 0.80 2.84 2.95
N PRO A 243 0.98 2.04 1.89
CA PRO A 243 2.01 1.01 1.83
C PRO A 243 3.42 1.57 1.96
N THR A 244 4.38 0.75 2.41
CA THR A 244 5.82 1.04 2.38
C THR A 244 6.31 2.25 3.20
N VAL A 245 5.43 3.01 3.88
CA VAL A 245 5.83 4.19 4.67
C VAL A 245 6.88 3.83 5.73
N GLU A 246 6.73 2.67 6.35
CA GLU A 246 7.65 2.15 7.38
C GLU A 246 9.08 1.89 6.88
N LEU A 247 9.32 1.86 5.57
CA LEU A 247 10.66 1.77 5.00
C LEU A 247 11.41 3.11 5.03
N TYR A 248 10.70 4.22 5.24
CA TYR A 248 11.23 5.57 5.12
C TYR A 248 11.07 6.40 6.38
N GLU A 249 10.09 6.07 7.23
CA GLU A 249 9.73 6.85 8.42
C GLU A 249 9.67 5.96 9.65
N ASP A 250 10.35 6.37 10.73
CA ASP A 250 10.29 5.69 12.03
C ASP A 250 8.91 5.87 12.70
N ASP A 251 8.36 7.10 12.65
CA ASP A 251 6.97 7.38 13.03
C ASP A 251 6.10 7.50 11.78
N VAL A 252 5.38 6.42 11.49
CA VAL A 252 4.48 6.34 10.32
C VAL A 252 3.17 7.09 10.53
N THR A 253 2.82 7.47 11.77
CA THR A 253 1.51 8.05 12.13
C THR A 253 1.15 9.29 11.29
N PRO A 254 2.07 10.25 11.05
CA PRO A 254 1.75 11.47 10.29
C PRO A 254 1.59 11.27 8.78
N TYR A 255 1.98 10.10 8.27
CA TYR A 255 2.11 9.78 6.84
C TYR A 255 1.21 8.62 6.40
N GLY A 256 0.70 7.85 7.36
CA GLY A 256 -0.06 6.64 7.09
C GLY A 256 -1.39 6.90 6.38
N ARG A 257 -2.01 8.08 6.52
CA ARG A 257 -3.36 8.34 5.98
C ARG A 257 -3.43 9.66 5.22
N ILE A 258 -3.92 9.59 3.98
CA ILE A 258 -4.09 10.78 3.15
C ILE A 258 -5.42 10.82 2.41
N GLU A 259 -5.83 12.01 2.00
CA GLU A 259 -6.80 12.26 0.93
C GLU A 259 -6.16 13.17 -0.13
N LEU A 260 -6.61 13.07 -1.37
CA LEU A 260 -6.19 13.94 -2.47
C LEU A 260 -7.23 15.05 -2.69
N ALA A 261 -6.76 16.24 -3.06
CA ALA A 261 -7.63 17.37 -3.41
C ALA A 261 -7.12 18.13 -4.64
N VAL A 262 -8.03 18.72 -5.41
CA VAL A 262 -7.70 19.69 -6.47
C VAL A 262 -8.64 20.89 -6.36
N ALA A 263 -8.08 22.09 -6.39
CA ALA A 263 -8.85 23.32 -6.59
C ALA A 263 -8.86 23.66 -8.08
N SER A 264 -10.05 23.93 -8.63
CA SER A 264 -10.21 24.10 -10.07
C SER A 264 -11.38 25.00 -10.44
N THR A 265 -11.20 25.80 -11.50
CA THR A 265 -12.29 26.50 -12.20
C THR A 265 -12.75 25.76 -13.46
N LEU A 266 -12.08 24.64 -13.83
CA LEU A 266 -12.56 23.73 -14.88
C LEU A 266 -13.88 23.05 -14.48
N PRO A 267 -14.67 22.57 -15.46
CA PRO A 267 -15.85 21.74 -15.17
C PRO A 267 -15.50 20.53 -14.30
N SER A 268 -16.27 20.31 -13.23
CA SER A 268 -15.97 19.33 -12.19
C SER A 268 -15.83 17.90 -12.71
N GLN A 269 -16.63 17.51 -13.69
CA GLN A 269 -16.51 16.19 -14.33
C GLN A 269 -15.16 16.00 -15.03
N ARG A 270 -14.62 17.07 -15.63
CA ARG A 270 -13.30 17.03 -16.28
C ARG A 270 -12.20 16.94 -15.23
N ALA A 271 -12.18 17.86 -14.27
CA ALA A 271 -11.15 17.87 -13.24
C ALA A 271 -11.17 16.59 -12.39
N GLY A 272 -12.36 16.08 -12.05
CA GLY A 272 -12.54 14.86 -11.26
C GLY A 272 -12.03 13.60 -11.94
N SER A 273 -11.84 13.59 -13.26
CA SER A 273 -11.30 12.43 -13.99
C SER A 273 -9.82 12.15 -13.70
N ILE A 274 -9.13 13.02 -12.94
CA ILE A 274 -7.79 12.74 -12.40
C ILE A 274 -7.80 11.66 -11.30
N PHE A 275 -8.87 11.59 -10.50
CA PHE A 275 -8.91 10.74 -9.31
C PHE A 275 -8.97 9.24 -9.59
N PRO A 276 -9.72 8.72 -10.59
CA PRO A 276 -9.65 7.30 -10.93
C PRO A 276 -8.21 6.78 -11.09
N TRP A 277 -7.31 7.59 -11.65
CA TRP A 277 -5.92 7.24 -11.84
C TRP A 277 -5.11 7.20 -10.53
N LEU A 278 -5.24 8.23 -9.68
CA LEU A 278 -4.42 8.39 -8.48
C LEU A 278 -4.96 7.65 -7.26
N ALA A 279 -6.28 7.55 -7.12
CA ALA A 279 -6.95 7.13 -5.90
C ALA A 279 -6.64 5.68 -5.48
N GLN A 280 -6.25 4.81 -6.41
CA GLN A 280 -5.84 3.43 -6.11
C GLN A 280 -4.34 3.18 -6.35
N TYR A 281 -3.61 4.19 -6.84
CA TYR A 281 -2.23 4.03 -7.26
C TYR A 281 -1.31 3.51 -6.14
N PRO A 282 -1.35 4.06 -4.91
CA PRO A 282 -0.47 3.62 -3.82
C PRO A 282 -0.56 2.11 -3.56
N TRP A 283 -1.76 1.58 -3.37
CA TRP A 283 -1.96 0.16 -3.06
C TRP A 283 -1.73 -0.77 -4.25
N ARG A 284 -2.09 -0.34 -5.47
CA ARG A 284 -1.85 -1.14 -6.68
C ARG A 284 -0.36 -1.27 -6.99
N SER A 285 0.38 -0.18 -6.79
CA SER A 285 1.81 -0.11 -7.08
C SER A 285 2.69 -0.42 -5.87
N VAL A 286 2.09 -0.66 -4.71
CA VAL A 286 2.77 -0.90 -3.43
C VAL A 286 3.81 0.19 -3.15
N THR A 287 3.29 1.41 -3.07
CA THR A 287 4.02 2.66 -2.82
C THR A 287 3.13 3.55 -1.96
N TRP A 288 3.67 4.68 -1.51
CA TRP A 288 2.92 5.74 -0.85
C TRP A 288 2.97 7.05 -1.62
N PHE A 289 2.18 8.02 -1.17
CA PHE A 289 2.28 9.41 -1.59
C PHE A 289 2.75 10.27 -0.44
N ALA A 290 3.76 11.09 -0.70
CA ALA A 290 4.33 12.07 0.21
C ALA A 290 4.19 13.49 -0.36
N PRO A 291 4.24 14.54 0.48
CA PRO A 291 4.39 15.90 -0.02
C PRO A 291 5.66 16.04 -0.86
N GLY A 292 5.54 16.77 -1.96
CA GLY A 292 6.61 16.94 -2.94
C GLY A 292 6.68 15.85 -3.99
N ASP A 293 5.95 14.74 -3.86
CA ASP A 293 5.94 13.70 -4.89
C ASP A 293 5.47 14.26 -6.23
N VAL A 294 6.14 13.81 -7.29
CA VAL A 294 5.74 14.09 -8.67
C VAL A 294 5.31 12.80 -9.34
N VAL A 295 4.06 12.78 -9.83
CA VAL A 295 3.44 11.62 -10.45
C VAL A 295 3.19 11.93 -11.93
N LYS A 296 3.86 11.17 -12.82
CA LYS A 296 3.71 11.33 -14.27
C LYS A 296 2.45 10.65 -14.79
N TRP A 297 1.66 11.37 -15.58
CA TRP A 297 0.52 10.84 -16.31
C TRP A 297 0.93 9.67 -17.21
N TYR A 298 0.14 8.60 -17.19
CA TYR A 298 0.49 7.33 -17.81
C TYR A 298 0.14 7.26 -19.32
N HIS A 299 -0.56 8.26 -19.85
CA HIS A 299 -0.89 8.38 -21.27
C HIS A 299 -0.24 9.62 -21.90
N GLU A 300 -0.51 9.86 -23.19
CA GLU A 300 -0.07 11.06 -23.90
C GLU A 300 -0.58 12.33 -23.22
N ALA A 301 0.27 13.37 -23.16
CA ALA A 301 -0.02 14.66 -22.51
C ALA A 301 -1.37 15.27 -22.91
N ARG A 302 -1.76 15.16 -24.19
CA ARG A 302 -3.03 15.68 -24.72
C ARG A 302 -4.29 15.11 -24.05
N THR A 303 -4.16 13.96 -23.39
CA THR A 303 -5.25 13.26 -22.69
C THR A 303 -5.32 13.59 -21.20
N PHE A 304 -4.42 14.45 -20.70
CA PHE A 304 -4.36 14.78 -19.29
C PHE A 304 -5.64 15.50 -18.82
N PRO A 305 -6.30 15.03 -17.74
CA PRO A 305 -7.56 15.57 -17.25
C PRO A 305 -7.60 17.07 -16.98
N LEU A 306 -6.54 17.60 -16.37
CA LEU A 306 -6.49 19.00 -15.90
C LEU A 306 -5.96 19.96 -16.98
N ARG A 307 -5.95 19.53 -18.25
CA ARG A 307 -5.52 20.36 -19.37
C ARG A 307 -6.55 21.46 -19.66
N SER A 308 -6.05 22.67 -19.87
CA SER A 308 -6.78 23.84 -20.34
C SER A 308 -5.97 24.56 -21.42
N GLY A 309 -6.64 25.03 -22.47
CA GLY A 309 -6.00 25.73 -23.59
C GLY A 309 -4.81 24.96 -24.18
N GLU A 310 -3.67 25.63 -24.28
CA GLU A 310 -2.40 25.13 -24.83
C GLU A 310 -1.51 24.43 -23.78
N SER A 311 -2.00 24.22 -22.56
CA SER A 311 -1.22 23.62 -21.48
C SER A 311 -0.69 22.22 -21.84
N ALA A 312 0.61 22.01 -21.65
CA ALA A 312 1.29 20.73 -21.88
C ALA A 312 1.55 19.97 -20.57
N TRP A 313 0.50 19.82 -19.75
CA TRP A 313 0.61 19.06 -18.50
C TRP A 313 0.86 17.57 -18.78
N GLU A 314 1.79 17.01 -18.03
CA GLU A 314 2.22 15.60 -18.12
C GLU A 314 2.19 14.89 -16.77
N GLY A 315 1.73 15.55 -15.71
CA GLY A 315 1.69 14.96 -14.38
C GLY A 315 1.18 15.93 -13.33
N VAL A 316 1.35 15.53 -12.07
CA VAL A 316 1.01 16.34 -10.90
C VAL A 316 2.17 16.38 -9.91
N LEU A 317 2.33 17.51 -9.25
CA LEU A 317 3.04 17.66 -7.98
C LEU A 317 2.02 17.56 -6.84
N LEU A 318 2.38 16.85 -5.76
CA LEU A 318 1.57 16.72 -4.55
C LEU A 318 2.05 17.73 -3.50
N LEU A 319 1.18 18.63 -3.04
CA LEU A 319 1.50 19.59 -1.98
C LEU A 319 0.67 19.33 -0.73
N ASP A 320 1.27 19.33 0.44
CA ASP A 320 0.52 19.40 1.70
C ASP A 320 0.02 20.80 2.01
N ASP A 321 0.78 21.82 1.62
CA ASP A 321 0.42 23.24 1.73
C ASP A 321 0.37 23.91 0.35
N PRO A 322 -0.83 24.20 -0.18
CA PRO A 322 -0.98 24.86 -1.48
C PRO A 322 -0.60 26.35 -1.42
N SER A 323 -0.52 26.99 -0.24
CA SER A 323 -0.12 28.38 -0.08
C SER A 323 1.36 28.64 -0.43
N ARG A 324 2.13 27.57 -0.63
CA ARG A 324 3.49 27.61 -1.20
C ARG A 324 3.52 28.11 -2.65
N LEU A 325 2.38 28.19 -3.32
CA LEU A 325 2.20 28.71 -4.68
C LEU A 325 1.23 29.89 -4.68
N ALA A 326 1.19 30.64 -5.78
CA ALA A 326 0.29 31.78 -5.91
C ALA A 326 -1.18 31.34 -5.89
N GLY A 327 -2.08 32.22 -5.48
CA GLY A 327 -3.51 31.95 -5.51
C GLY A 327 -4.27 32.66 -4.40
N PRO A 328 -5.59 32.45 -4.31
CA PRO A 328 -6.39 32.87 -3.18
C PRO A 328 -5.97 32.13 -1.89
N GLU A 329 -6.51 32.56 -0.76
CA GLU A 329 -6.33 31.88 0.53
C GLU A 329 -6.77 30.41 0.43
N SER A 330 -5.90 29.51 0.88
CA SER A 330 -6.14 28.08 0.82
C SER A 330 -7.12 27.64 1.91
N PRO A 331 -8.12 26.80 1.59
CA PRO A 331 -9.00 26.27 2.61
C PRO A 331 -8.26 25.40 3.62
N GLU A 332 -8.56 25.58 4.91
CA GLU A 332 -7.94 24.75 5.94
C GLU A 332 -8.67 23.41 6.09
N LEU A 333 -8.02 22.33 5.65
CA LEU A 333 -8.57 20.96 5.64
C LEU A 333 -8.01 20.07 6.77
N THR A 334 -7.05 20.54 7.56
CA THR A 334 -6.51 19.76 8.69
C THR A 334 -7.57 19.44 9.76
N GLY A 335 -7.24 18.52 10.66
CA GLY A 335 -8.08 18.15 11.81
C GLY A 335 -8.99 16.94 11.60
N LEU A 336 -8.99 16.35 10.39
CA LEU A 336 -9.59 15.02 10.19
C LEU A 336 -8.63 13.96 10.74
N THR A 337 -9.16 13.03 11.54
CA THR A 337 -8.43 11.90 12.09
C THR A 337 -9.17 10.59 11.85
N LEU A 338 -8.46 9.49 11.70
CA LEU A 338 -9.04 8.14 11.66
C LEU A 338 -8.23 7.21 12.57
N ASN A 339 -8.90 6.62 13.56
CA ASN A 339 -8.28 5.75 14.57
C ASN A 339 -7.07 6.41 15.27
N GLY A 340 -7.14 7.73 15.52
CA GLY A 340 -6.06 8.52 16.13
C GLY A 340 -5.00 9.01 15.14
N ASP A 341 -4.91 8.42 13.94
CA ASP A 341 -3.98 8.88 12.90
C ASP A 341 -4.52 10.17 12.23
N PRO A 342 -3.72 11.24 12.07
CA PRO A 342 -4.13 12.41 11.31
C PRO A 342 -4.26 12.08 9.83
N VAL A 343 -5.25 12.69 9.16
CA VAL A 343 -5.41 12.59 7.70
C VAL A 343 -4.78 13.80 7.04
N ARG A 344 -3.77 13.57 6.20
CA ARG A 344 -3.11 14.62 5.42
C ARG A 344 -3.82 14.82 4.09
N TRP A 345 -4.02 16.07 3.69
CA TRP A 345 -4.57 16.41 2.38
C TRP A 345 -3.43 16.75 1.43
N LEU A 346 -3.32 16.04 0.31
CA LEU A 346 -2.35 16.34 -0.74
C LEU A 346 -3.06 16.99 -1.93
N TRP A 347 -2.69 18.24 -2.20
CA TRP A 347 -3.19 19.07 -3.27
C TRP A 347 -2.47 18.77 -4.58
N LEU A 348 -3.25 18.52 -5.63
CA LEU A 348 -2.77 18.20 -6.97
C LEU A 348 -2.48 19.49 -7.75
N VAL A 349 -1.22 19.72 -8.09
CA VAL A 349 -0.81 20.82 -8.97
C VAL A 349 -0.30 20.27 -10.29
N PRO A 350 -0.92 20.56 -11.44
CA PRO A 350 -0.44 20.12 -12.74
C PRO A 350 0.98 20.60 -13.05
N ILE A 351 1.80 19.71 -13.59
CA ILE A 351 3.17 20.00 -14.00
C ILE A 351 3.46 19.49 -15.43
N THR A 352 4.39 20.14 -16.11
CA THR A 352 4.91 19.77 -17.43
C THR A 352 5.94 18.64 -17.33
N GLY A 353 6.30 18.05 -18.49
CA GLY A 353 7.40 17.09 -18.55
C GLY A 353 8.77 17.68 -18.21
N GLU A 354 9.00 18.98 -18.42
CA GLU A 354 10.22 19.67 -17.97
C GLU A 354 10.25 19.81 -16.45
N GLU A 355 9.15 20.26 -15.85
CA GLU A 355 9.00 20.42 -14.41
C GLU A 355 9.13 19.07 -13.67
N HIS A 356 8.57 18.00 -14.22
CA HIS A 356 8.77 16.65 -13.69
C HIS A 356 10.25 16.23 -13.72
N ARG A 357 10.97 16.50 -14.83
CA ARG A 357 12.41 16.21 -14.92
C ARG A 357 13.23 17.05 -13.93
N LEU A 358 12.87 18.32 -13.75
CA LEU A 358 13.49 19.19 -12.75
C LEU A 358 13.35 18.60 -11.35
N ALA A 359 12.13 18.21 -10.94
CA ALA A 359 11.91 17.61 -9.63
C ALA A 359 12.69 16.30 -9.44
N LYS A 360 12.82 15.47 -10.48
CA LYS A 360 13.62 14.23 -10.42
C LYS A 360 15.13 14.49 -10.29
N ASN A 361 15.64 15.58 -10.87
CA ASN A 361 17.07 15.90 -10.87
C ASN A 361 17.50 16.75 -9.68
N GLU A 362 16.67 17.70 -9.26
CA GLU A 362 17.02 18.75 -8.28
C GLU A 362 16.13 18.72 -7.02
N GLY A 363 15.13 17.84 -6.97
CA GLY A 363 14.19 17.70 -5.86
C GLY A 363 12.93 18.58 -6.00
N SER A 364 11.90 18.20 -5.26
CA SER A 364 10.58 18.85 -5.28
C SER A 364 10.62 20.30 -4.79
N ASP A 365 11.46 20.61 -3.80
CA ASP A 365 11.61 21.98 -3.30
C ASP A 365 12.19 22.94 -4.34
N ALA A 366 13.10 22.48 -5.20
CA ALA A 366 13.61 23.28 -6.32
C ALA A 366 12.49 23.58 -7.32
N LEU A 367 11.67 22.59 -7.65
CA LEU A 367 10.49 22.78 -8.48
C LEU A 367 9.50 23.76 -7.85
N ILE A 368 9.16 23.61 -6.57
CA ILE A 368 8.20 24.48 -5.87
C ILE A 368 8.67 25.92 -5.89
N ARG A 369 9.95 26.19 -5.60
CA ARG A 369 10.52 27.54 -5.69
C ARG A 369 10.41 28.11 -7.11
N ARG A 370 10.71 27.32 -8.14
CA ARG A 370 10.59 27.75 -9.54
C ARG A 370 9.15 28.08 -9.90
N LEU A 371 8.20 27.22 -9.53
CA LEU A 371 6.77 27.45 -9.77
C LEU A 371 6.28 28.73 -9.07
N ALA A 372 6.66 28.93 -7.81
CA ALA A 372 6.31 30.14 -7.06
C ALA A 372 6.87 31.41 -7.73
N GLN A 373 8.14 31.39 -8.17
CA GLN A 373 8.76 32.52 -8.89
C GLN A 373 8.09 32.84 -10.22
N GLN A 374 7.53 31.82 -10.88
CA GLN A 374 6.76 31.97 -12.12
C GLN A 374 5.31 32.43 -11.87
N GLY A 375 4.91 32.64 -10.62
CA GLY A 375 3.54 32.98 -10.26
C GLY A 375 2.55 31.84 -10.55
N ARG A 376 3.02 30.59 -10.56
CA ARG A 376 2.16 29.41 -10.74
C ARG A 376 1.05 29.41 -9.70
N SER A 377 -0.19 29.30 -10.15
CA SER A 377 -1.35 29.15 -9.26
C SER A 377 -1.51 27.70 -8.77
N TRP A 378 -1.90 27.50 -7.52
CA TRP A 378 -2.37 26.20 -7.01
C TRP A 378 -3.82 25.89 -7.39
N VAL A 379 -4.57 26.90 -7.86
CA VAL A 379 -5.90 26.73 -8.46
C VAL A 379 -5.75 26.48 -9.95
N VAL A 380 -6.26 25.34 -10.42
CA VAL A 380 -6.22 24.92 -11.82
C VAL A 380 -7.29 25.65 -12.64
N SER A 381 -6.89 26.32 -13.72
CA SER A 381 -7.79 27.12 -14.57
C SER A 381 -7.80 26.70 -16.02
#